data_AF-A0A4Q5TX41-F1
#
_entry.id   AF-A0A4Q5TX41-F1
#
_cell.length_a   1.000
_cell.length_b   1.000
_cell.length_c   1.000
_cell.angle_alpha   90.00
_cell.angle_beta   90.00
_cell.angle_gamma   90.00
#
_symmetry.space_group_name_H-M   'P 1'
#
loop_
_entity.id
_entity.type
_entity.pdbx_description
1 polymer ?
#
loop_
_entity_poly.entity_id
_entity_poly.type
_entity_poly.pdbx_seq_one_letter_code
_entity_poly.pdbx_strand_id
1 'polypeptide(L)'
;MFIYYQIRNHHYRTEAVPAVTCPLCNHRGRMQMSILQKYTWLAGPMAPSAKYAIAWCENCNQYIPRVKWTDEMDTTYVQLKQGLRTPARLYRGLWVLPLLLVLLVGGILAAISISSGNSRANQAFVLDATLHPKPGDIFQVTHSAGQENFYTWYKVSRITADSVYMQEAKEHAVELNDLDDIPATASDFQSSEKSFSLAETRSLDGMFAKDENGQRAFDLVFGVWRDGKLHKKY
;
A
#
# COMPACT_ATOMS: atom_id res chain seq x y z
N MET A 1 3.43 0.11 -15.83
CA MET A 1 4.04 1.29 -15.16
C MET A 1 5.30 1.66 -15.92
N PHE A 2 5.29 2.76 -16.69
CA PHE A 2 6.46 3.19 -17.47
C PHE A 2 7.33 4.11 -16.60
N ILE A 3 8.48 3.61 -16.16
CA ILE A 3 9.49 4.40 -15.47
C ILE A 3 10.28 5.15 -16.56
N TYR A 4 9.88 6.39 -16.84
CA TYR A 4 10.64 7.26 -17.73
C TYR A 4 11.90 7.75 -17.00
N TYR A 5 13.04 7.14 -17.30
CA TYR A 5 14.34 7.66 -16.89
C TYR A 5 15.01 8.36 -18.07
N GLN A 6 15.54 9.55 -17.85
CA GLN A 6 16.31 10.28 -18.85
C GLN A 6 17.70 10.63 -18.30
N ILE A 7 18.74 10.51 -19.13
CA ILE A 7 20.06 11.03 -18.80
C ILE A 7 20.19 12.40 -19.46
N ARG A 8 20.43 13.43 -18.64
CA ARG A 8 20.57 14.82 -19.09
C ARG A 8 21.97 15.34 -18.77
N ASN A 9 22.40 16.36 -19.50
CA ASN A 9 23.68 17.03 -19.26
C ASN A 9 23.46 18.39 -18.60
N HIS A 10 24.25 18.68 -17.58
CA HIS A 10 24.42 20.01 -17.04
C HIS A 10 25.70 20.62 -17.60
N HIS A 11 25.56 21.72 -18.35
CA HIS A 11 26.68 22.51 -18.83
C HIS A 11 27.16 23.47 -17.73
N TYR A 12 28.48 23.48 -17.48
CA TYR A 12 29.11 24.36 -16.50
C TYR A 12 29.68 25.60 -17.17
N ARG A 13 30.57 25.38 -18.13
CA ARG A 13 31.30 26.43 -18.84
C ARG A 13 31.91 25.90 -20.13
N THR A 14 32.12 26.80 -21.07
CA THR A 14 32.91 26.58 -22.28
C THR A 14 33.96 27.67 -22.32
N GLU A 15 35.22 27.29 -22.44
CA GLU A 15 36.34 28.22 -22.51
C GLU A 15 37.21 27.93 -23.73
N ALA A 16 37.71 28.99 -24.35
CA ALA A 16 38.72 28.89 -25.38
C ALA A 16 40.06 28.52 -24.74
N VAL A 17 40.76 27.58 -25.35
CA VAL A 17 42.02 27.04 -24.86
C VAL A 17 43.11 27.30 -25.91
N PRO A 18 43.64 28.53 -25.98
CA PRO A 18 44.56 28.92 -27.05
C PRO A 18 45.95 28.28 -26.91
N ALA A 19 46.32 27.88 -25.70
CA ALA A 19 47.65 27.32 -25.42
C ALA A 19 47.87 25.93 -26.07
N VAL A 20 46.80 25.19 -26.33
CA VAL A 20 46.84 23.75 -26.67
C VAL A 20 46.73 23.53 -28.18
N THR A 21 47.46 22.54 -28.68
CA THR A 21 47.48 22.16 -30.09
C THR A 21 46.48 21.04 -30.38
N CYS A 22 45.74 21.15 -31.49
CA CYS A 22 44.77 20.13 -31.89
C CYS A 22 45.49 18.86 -32.41
N PRO A 23 45.24 17.66 -31.84
CA PRO A 23 45.90 16.41 -32.26
C PRO A 23 45.40 15.89 -33.63
N LEU A 24 44.35 16.48 -34.20
CA LEU A 24 43.77 16.06 -35.48
C LEU A 24 44.29 16.89 -36.67
N CYS A 25 44.56 18.18 -36.47
CA CYS A 25 44.98 19.09 -37.54
C CYS A 25 46.26 19.88 -37.23
N ASN A 26 46.89 19.65 -36.07
CA ASN A 26 48.12 20.29 -35.60
C ASN A 26 48.08 21.83 -35.55
N HIS A 27 46.90 22.44 -35.63
CA HIS A 27 46.74 23.88 -35.40
C HIS A 27 46.66 24.21 -33.91
N ARG A 28 47.41 25.25 -33.51
CA ARG A 28 47.40 25.83 -32.16
C ARG A 28 46.42 27.01 -32.09
N GLY A 29 45.86 27.28 -30.92
CA GLY A 29 45.12 28.53 -30.68
C GLY A 29 43.61 28.51 -30.94
N ARG A 30 43.07 27.45 -31.56
CA ARG A 30 41.67 27.38 -32.04
C ARG A 30 40.91 26.19 -31.46
N MET A 31 41.00 26.01 -30.15
CA MET A 31 40.26 24.96 -29.43
C MET A 31 39.35 25.56 -28.37
N GLN A 32 38.19 24.93 -28.21
CA GLN A 32 37.27 25.18 -27.12
C GLN A 32 37.09 23.92 -26.30
N MET A 33 37.00 24.06 -24.99
CA MET A 33 36.75 22.95 -24.08
C MET A 33 35.52 23.26 -23.22
N SER A 34 34.53 22.37 -23.26
CA SER A 34 33.27 22.49 -22.54
C SER A 34 33.22 21.49 -21.40
N ILE A 35 32.99 21.95 -20.17
CA ILE A 35 32.84 21.09 -18.99
C ILE A 35 31.35 20.80 -18.77
N LEU A 36 31.02 19.51 -18.73
CA LEU A 36 29.67 18.99 -18.60
C LEU A 36 29.59 17.94 -17.48
N GLN A 37 28.37 17.64 -17.05
CA GLN A 37 28.11 16.56 -16.09
C GLN A 37 26.79 15.88 -16.42
N LYS A 38 26.78 14.54 -16.42
CA LYS A 38 25.54 13.78 -16.60
C LYS A 38 24.79 13.73 -15.27
N TYR A 39 23.48 13.71 -15.33
CA TYR A 39 22.63 13.38 -14.18
C TYR A 39 21.39 12.63 -14.67
N THR A 40 20.84 11.82 -13.80
CA THR A 40 19.63 11.04 -14.09
C THR A 40 18.40 11.87 -13.72
N TRP A 41 17.36 11.78 -14.55
CA TRP A 41 16.06 12.41 -14.32
C TRP A 41 15.00 11.33 -14.28
N LEU A 42 14.44 11.10 -13.08
CA LEU A 42 13.34 10.15 -12.87
C LEU A 42 12.10 10.91 -12.36
N ALA A 43 12.12 11.33 -11.09
CA ALA A 43 11.12 12.22 -10.49
C ALA A 43 11.72 13.60 -10.16
N GLY A 44 12.75 13.98 -10.92
CA GLY A 44 13.65 15.10 -10.64
C GLY A 44 15.11 14.72 -10.87
N PRO A 45 16.03 15.69 -10.81
CA PRO A 45 17.45 15.44 -11.03
C PRO A 45 18.05 14.69 -9.84
N MET A 46 18.76 13.61 -10.12
CA MET A 46 19.40 12.75 -9.14
C MET A 46 20.69 12.16 -9.68
N ALA A 47 21.54 11.68 -8.76
CA ALA A 47 22.77 10.95 -9.06
C ALA A 47 23.65 11.62 -10.13
N PRO A 48 24.13 12.86 -9.88
CA PRO A 48 25.05 13.50 -10.83
C PRO A 48 26.37 12.72 -10.91
N SER A 49 26.84 12.48 -12.13
CA SER A 49 28.06 11.72 -12.42
C SER A 49 29.33 12.55 -12.16
N ALA A 50 30.51 11.97 -12.41
CA ALA A 50 31.72 12.76 -12.55
C ALA A 50 31.58 13.79 -13.69
N LYS A 51 32.16 14.99 -13.50
CA LYS A 51 32.30 15.99 -14.57
C LYS A 51 33.22 15.42 -15.65
N TYR A 52 32.86 15.67 -16.90
CA TYR A 52 33.64 15.30 -18.08
C TYR A 52 33.72 16.51 -19.01
N ALA A 53 34.63 16.45 -19.98
CA ALA A 53 34.87 17.55 -20.88
C ALA A 53 34.75 17.10 -22.33
N ILE A 54 34.31 18.02 -23.18
CA ILE A 54 34.25 17.85 -24.63
C ILE A 54 35.15 18.92 -25.22
N ALA A 55 36.12 18.50 -26.03
CA ALA A 55 37.00 19.40 -26.78
C ALA A 55 36.52 19.51 -28.22
N TRP A 56 36.46 20.74 -28.72
CA TRP A 56 36.08 21.08 -30.09
C TRP A 56 37.17 21.94 -30.70
N CYS A 57 37.60 21.61 -31.91
CA CYS A 57 38.55 22.43 -32.66
C CYS A 57 37.79 23.25 -33.71
N GLU A 58 37.92 24.57 -33.65
CA GLU A 58 37.30 25.48 -34.61
C GLU A 58 37.96 25.41 -35.99
N ASN A 59 39.22 24.96 -36.06
CA ASN A 59 39.95 24.90 -37.32
C ASN A 59 39.54 23.70 -38.19
N CYS A 60 39.47 22.50 -37.60
CA CYS A 60 39.01 21.30 -38.31
C CYS A 60 37.52 21.01 -38.13
N ASN A 61 36.83 21.79 -37.29
CA ASN A 61 35.40 21.67 -37.00
C ASN A 61 35.00 20.26 -36.51
N GLN A 62 35.84 19.67 -35.67
CA GLN A 62 35.68 18.30 -35.17
C GLN A 62 35.77 18.22 -33.64
N TYR A 63 35.02 17.28 -33.08
CA TYR A 63 35.14 16.87 -31.69
C TYR A 63 36.36 15.97 -31.51
N ILE A 64 37.17 16.26 -30.48
CA ILE A 64 38.34 15.47 -30.16
C ILE A 64 37.97 14.49 -29.04
N PRO A 65 37.90 13.18 -29.33
CA PRO A 65 37.56 12.19 -28.31
C PRO A 65 38.66 12.11 -27.27
N ARG A 66 38.29 11.82 -26.02
CA ARG A 66 39.23 11.81 -24.88
C ARG A 66 40.42 10.87 -25.06
N VAL A 67 40.25 9.77 -25.80
CA VAL A 67 41.33 8.82 -26.11
C VAL A 67 42.45 9.41 -26.99
N LYS A 68 42.21 10.55 -27.65
CA LYS A 68 43.20 11.26 -28.49
C LYS A 68 43.75 12.51 -27.80
N TRP A 69 43.50 12.70 -26.51
CA TRP A 69 43.95 13.89 -25.80
C TRP A 69 45.45 13.82 -25.53
N THR A 70 46.11 14.96 -25.67
CA THR A 70 47.51 15.13 -25.25
C THR A 70 47.56 15.45 -23.76
N ASP A 71 48.74 15.30 -23.14
CA ASP A 71 48.93 15.66 -21.73
C ASP A 71 48.61 17.15 -21.45
N GLU A 72 48.83 18.03 -22.44
CA GLU A 72 48.44 19.45 -22.37
C GLU A 72 46.92 19.63 -22.30
N MET A 73 46.14 18.81 -23.02
CA MET A 73 44.68 18.83 -22.95
C MET A 73 44.19 18.33 -21.59
N ASP A 74 44.78 17.26 -21.06
CA ASP A 74 44.38 16.71 -19.76
C ASP A 74 44.73 17.65 -18.61
N THR A 75 45.91 18.27 -18.63
CA THR A 75 46.29 19.30 -17.64
C THR A 75 45.36 20.51 -17.69
N THR A 76 45.04 21.00 -18.90
CA THR A 76 44.08 22.09 -19.08
C THR A 76 42.69 21.68 -18.58
N TYR A 77 42.24 20.46 -18.86
CA TYR A 77 40.97 19.95 -18.35
C TYR A 77 40.94 19.92 -16.81
N VAL A 78 42.02 19.48 -16.17
CA VAL A 78 42.11 19.47 -14.70
C VAL A 78 42.01 20.88 -14.15
N GLN A 79 42.73 21.85 -14.73
CA GLN A 79 42.64 23.27 -14.36
C GLN A 79 41.22 23.83 -14.58
N LEU A 80 40.60 23.53 -15.72
CA LEU A 80 39.24 23.94 -16.05
C LEU A 80 38.17 23.25 -15.18
N LYS A 81 38.51 22.14 -14.53
CA LYS A 81 37.63 21.46 -13.59
C LYS A 81 37.76 21.98 -12.16
N GLN A 82 38.91 22.53 -11.80
CA GLN A 82 39.16 23.09 -10.47
C GLN A 82 38.15 24.19 -10.15
N GLY A 83 37.65 24.18 -8.91
CA GLY A 83 36.66 25.16 -8.43
C GLY A 83 35.21 24.92 -8.86
N LEU A 84 34.93 24.06 -9.85
CA LEU A 84 33.56 23.76 -10.25
C LEU A 84 32.88 22.88 -9.21
N ARG A 85 31.94 23.44 -8.45
CA ARG A 85 31.09 22.71 -7.49
C ARG A 85 29.84 22.18 -8.16
N THR A 86 29.45 20.95 -7.80
CA THR A 86 28.19 20.38 -8.30
C THR A 86 27.00 21.10 -7.68
N PRO A 87 26.07 21.69 -8.47
CA PRO A 87 24.91 22.38 -7.91
C PRO A 87 24.06 21.45 -7.06
N ALA A 88 23.72 21.88 -5.84
CA ALA A 88 22.88 21.10 -4.91
C ALA A 88 21.52 20.72 -5.53
N ARG A 89 21.01 21.52 -6.49
CA ARG A 89 19.79 21.20 -7.24
C ARG A 89 19.84 19.85 -7.96
N LEU A 90 21.03 19.34 -8.32
CA LEU A 90 21.18 18.04 -8.99
C LEU A 90 21.00 16.84 -8.04
N TYR A 91 20.90 17.09 -6.73
CA TYR A 91 20.67 16.06 -5.72
C TYR A 91 19.23 16.07 -5.18
N ARG A 92 18.32 16.92 -5.71
CA ARG A 92 16.94 17.04 -5.19
C ARG A 92 16.19 15.71 -5.20
N GLY A 93 16.31 14.94 -6.28
CA GLY A 93 15.64 13.65 -6.39
C GLY A 93 16.10 12.62 -5.37
N LEU A 94 17.31 12.77 -4.80
CA LEU A 94 17.84 11.86 -3.77
C LEU A 94 17.08 12.00 -2.44
N TRP A 95 16.51 13.18 -2.17
CA TRP A 95 15.73 13.42 -0.95
C TRP A 95 14.24 13.21 -1.16
N VAL A 96 13.72 13.64 -2.31
CA VAL A 96 12.29 13.56 -2.62
C VAL A 96 11.80 12.11 -2.72
N LEU A 97 12.58 11.25 -3.37
CA LEU A 97 12.18 9.86 -3.63
C LEU A 97 12.05 9.01 -2.36
N PRO A 98 13.04 8.97 -1.43
CA PRO A 98 12.88 8.24 -0.18
C PRO A 98 11.79 8.85 0.70
N LEU A 99 11.64 10.19 0.72
CA LEU A 99 10.59 10.84 1.49
C LEU A 99 9.19 10.40 1.03
N LEU A 100 8.96 10.37 -0.29
CA LEU A 100 7.70 9.87 -0.85
C LEU A 100 7.46 8.40 -0.52
N LEU A 101 8.50 7.57 -0.55
CA LEU A 101 8.39 6.16 -0.20
C LEU A 101 8.04 5.97 1.28
N VAL A 102 8.67 6.74 2.17
CA VAL A 102 8.34 6.73 3.61
C VAL A 102 6.90 7.17 3.85
N LEU A 103 6.44 8.23 3.18
CA LEU A 103 5.06 8.70 3.29
C LEU A 103 4.05 7.66 2.79
N LEU A 104 4.35 7.00 1.67
CA LEU A 104 3.48 5.97 1.11
C LEU A 104 3.38 4.76 2.04
N VAL A 105 4.51 4.24 2.51
CA VAL A 105 4.54 3.09 3.44
C VAL A 105 3.89 3.47 4.77
N GLY A 106 4.22 4.65 5.31
CA GLY A 106 3.63 5.16 6.54
C GLY A 106 2.11 5.33 6.45
N GLY A 107 1.61 5.83 5.32
CA GLY A 107 0.17 5.96 5.07
C GLY A 107 -0.56 4.61 5.03
N ILE A 108 0.03 3.61 4.37
CA ILE A 108 -0.52 2.25 4.34
C ILE A 108 -0.57 1.64 5.74
N LEU A 109 0.52 1.74 6.49
CA LEU A 109 0.59 1.20 7.86
C LEU A 109 -0.40 1.90 8.80
N ALA A 110 -0.54 3.22 8.68
CA ALA A 110 -1.51 3.99 9.45
C ALA A 110 -2.96 3.56 9.12
N ALA A 111 -3.28 3.37 7.84
CA ALA A 111 -4.60 2.91 7.42
C ALA A 111 -4.95 1.52 8.00
N ILE A 112 -4.00 0.58 7.98
CA ILE A 112 -4.16 -0.76 8.59
C ILE A 112 -4.34 -0.65 10.11
N SER A 113 -3.58 0.24 10.76
CA SER A 113 -3.71 0.42 12.21
C SER A 113 -5.09 0.98 12.61
N ILE A 114 -5.64 1.92 11.83
CA ILE A 114 -6.95 2.50 12.10
C ILE A 114 -8.07 1.47 11.86
N SER A 115 -7.99 0.67 10.79
CA SER A 115 -9.00 -0.36 10.52
C SER A 115 -9.02 -1.43 11.60
N SER A 116 -7.84 -1.90 12.04
CA SER A 116 -7.74 -2.94 13.08
C SER A 116 -8.27 -2.49 14.45
N GLY A 117 -8.22 -1.20 14.78
CA GLY A 117 -8.82 -0.65 16.00
C GLY A 117 -10.33 -0.84 16.04
N ASN A 118 -11.01 -0.56 14.93
CA ASN A 118 -12.46 -0.75 14.81
C ASN A 118 -12.84 -2.23 14.85
N SER A 119 -12.08 -3.11 14.19
CA SER A 119 -12.33 -4.55 14.24
C SER A 119 -12.19 -5.12 15.66
N ARG A 120 -11.21 -4.66 16.45
CA ARG A 120 -11.08 -5.11 17.87
C ARG A 120 -12.24 -4.65 18.74
N ALA A 121 -12.67 -3.40 18.60
CA ALA A 121 -13.81 -2.88 19.36
C ALA A 121 -15.11 -3.62 19.00
N ASN A 122 -15.32 -3.88 17.70
CA ASN A 122 -16.46 -4.65 17.24
C ASN A 122 -16.38 -6.13 17.64
N GLN A 123 -15.20 -6.74 17.62
CA GLN A 123 -15.01 -8.12 18.11
C GLN A 123 -15.38 -8.24 19.59
N ALA A 124 -14.94 -7.30 20.42
CA ALA A 124 -15.31 -7.25 21.83
C ALA A 124 -16.83 -7.06 22.02
N PHE A 125 -17.45 -6.23 21.17
CA PHE A 125 -18.90 -6.01 21.19
C PHE A 125 -19.69 -7.26 20.76
N VAL A 126 -19.29 -7.93 19.67
CA VAL A 126 -19.92 -9.17 19.19
C VAL A 126 -19.79 -10.26 20.26
N LEU A 127 -18.62 -10.37 20.91
CA LEU A 127 -18.41 -11.31 22.00
C LEU A 127 -19.32 -11.00 23.19
N ASP A 128 -19.38 -9.75 23.63
CA ASP A 128 -20.29 -9.33 24.71
C ASP A 128 -21.76 -9.60 24.35
N ALA A 129 -22.18 -9.28 23.12
CA ALA A 129 -23.54 -9.54 22.66
C ALA A 129 -23.87 -11.02 22.61
N THR A 130 -22.89 -11.88 22.34
CA THR A 130 -23.06 -13.34 22.35
C THR A 130 -23.20 -13.89 23.78
N LEU A 131 -22.49 -13.30 24.75
CA LEU A 131 -22.56 -13.67 26.18
C LEU A 131 -23.81 -13.10 26.87
N HIS A 132 -24.26 -11.93 26.42
CA HIS A 132 -25.39 -11.18 26.94
C HIS A 132 -26.35 -10.78 25.78
N PRO A 133 -27.02 -11.75 25.16
CA PRO A 133 -27.99 -11.46 24.11
C PRO A 133 -29.19 -10.69 24.68
N LYS A 134 -29.89 -9.96 23.83
CA LYS A 134 -31.12 -9.24 24.15
C LYS A 134 -32.21 -9.60 23.14
N PRO A 135 -33.48 -9.65 23.56
CA PRO A 135 -34.59 -9.80 22.61
C PRO A 135 -34.52 -8.73 21.51
N GLY A 136 -34.63 -9.15 20.26
CA GLY A 136 -34.54 -8.28 19.09
C GLY A 136 -33.17 -8.20 18.44
N ASP A 137 -32.09 -8.70 19.06
CA ASP A 137 -30.79 -8.80 18.40
C ASP A 137 -30.87 -9.74 17.19
N ILE A 138 -30.13 -9.40 16.13
CA ILE A 138 -30.00 -10.24 14.94
C ILE A 138 -28.54 -10.63 14.77
N PHE A 139 -28.24 -11.91 14.89
CA PHE A 139 -26.90 -12.47 14.71
C PHE A 139 -26.71 -12.94 13.27
N GLN A 140 -25.59 -12.56 12.66
CA GLN A 140 -25.10 -13.13 11.41
C GLN A 140 -24.30 -14.38 11.75
N VAL A 141 -24.72 -15.53 11.23
CA VAL A 141 -24.08 -16.81 11.53
C VAL A 141 -23.70 -17.57 10.26
N THR A 142 -22.67 -18.39 10.38
CA THR A 142 -22.41 -19.46 9.42
C THR A 142 -22.82 -20.78 10.01
N HIS A 143 -23.68 -21.49 9.28
CA HIS A 143 -24.04 -22.85 9.61
C HIS A 143 -23.17 -23.81 8.79
N SER A 144 -22.58 -24.79 9.47
CA SER A 144 -21.80 -25.86 8.86
C SER A 144 -22.52 -27.19 9.03
N ALA A 145 -23.13 -27.69 7.95
CA ALA A 145 -23.77 -29.00 7.91
C ALA A 145 -23.00 -29.92 6.94
N GLY A 146 -22.12 -30.77 7.48
CA GLY A 146 -21.33 -31.69 6.65
C GLY A 146 -20.34 -30.96 5.74
N GLN A 147 -20.55 -31.02 4.42
CA GLN A 147 -19.69 -30.34 3.43
C GLN A 147 -20.26 -29.01 2.92
N GLU A 148 -21.47 -28.63 3.33
CA GLU A 148 -22.12 -27.39 2.91
C GLU A 148 -22.04 -26.35 4.03
N ASN A 149 -21.59 -25.15 3.67
CA ASN A 149 -21.61 -23.97 4.53
C ASN A 149 -22.57 -22.97 3.91
N PHE A 150 -23.54 -22.49 4.70
CA PHE A 150 -24.40 -21.38 4.30
C PHE A 150 -24.46 -20.32 5.38
N TYR A 151 -24.83 -19.12 4.95
CA TYR A 151 -24.92 -17.94 5.80
C TYR A 151 -26.39 -17.63 6.07
N THR A 152 -26.71 -17.36 7.33
CA THR A 152 -28.08 -17.05 7.73
C THR A 152 -28.10 -16.06 8.87
N TRP A 153 -29.29 -15.55 9.18
CA TRP A 153 -29.51 -14.65 10.31
C TRP A 153 -30.38 -15.33 11.37
N TYR A 154 -30.03 -15.13 12.62
CA TYR A 154 -30.86 -15.53 13.77
C TYR A 154 -31.32 -14.31 14.55
N LYS A 155 -32.63 -14.14 14.68
CA LYS A 155 -33.22 -13.12 15.53
C LYS A 155 -33.56 -13.68 16.90
N VAL A 156 -33.08 -13.04 17.96
CA VAL A 156 -33.44 -13.42 19.34
C VAL A 156 -34.89 -13.06 19.61
N SER A 157 -35.73 -14.08 19.87
CA SER A 157 -37.13 -13.87 20.23
C SER A 157 -37.28 -13.67 21.73
N ARG A 158 -36.66 -14.53 22.54
CA ARG A 158 -36.73 -14.51 24.00
C ARG A 158 -35.56 -15.23 24.65
N ILE A 159 -35.33 -14.91 25.92
CA ILE A 159 -34.24 -15.46 26.73
C ILE A 159 -34.84 -16.02 28.01
N THR A 160 -34.47 -17.23 28.38
CA THR A 160 -34.97 -17.91 29.58
C THR A 160 -33.81 -18.53 30.34
N ALA A 161 -33.51 -18.03 31.54
CA ALA A 161 -32.43 -18.51 32.42
C ALA A 161 -31.10 -18.77 31.69
N ASP A 162 -30.88 -20.01 31.24
CA ASP A 162 -29.65 -20.48 30.60
C ASP A 162 -29.80 -20.80 29.10
N SER A 163 -30.92 -20.43 28.48
CA SER A 163 -31.19 -20.70 27.07
C SER A 163 -31.71 -19.47 26.33
N VAL A 164 -31.30 -19.35 25.07
CA VAL A 164 -31.76 -18.31 24.15
C VAL A 164 -32.56 -18.98 23.05
N TYR A 165 -33.73 -18.42 22.77
CA TYR A 165 -34.60 -18.85 21.68
C TYR A 165 -34.45 -17.87 20.53
N MET A 166 -34.19 -18.40 19.34
CA MET A 166 -33.96 -17.59 18.15
C MET A 166 -34.79 -18.11 16.98
N GLN A 167 -35.16 -17.19 16.11
CA GLN A 167 -35.85 -17.47 14.85
C GLN A 167 -34.85 -17.33 13.71
N GLU A 168 -34.78 -18.35 12.87
CA GLU A 168 -33.94 -18.32 11.66
C GLU A 168 -34.59 -17.47 10.58
N ALA A 169 -33.81 -16.79 9.75
CA ALA A 169 -34.31 -16.16 8.54
C ALA A 169 -34.91 -17.20 7.57
N LYS A 170 -35.89 -16.78 6.78
CA LYS A 170 -36.48 -17.62 5.72
C LYS A 170 -35.55 -17.75 4.52
N GLU A 171 -34.73 -16.74 4.28
CA GLU A 171 -33.75 -16.70 3.20
C GLU A 171 -32.34 -16.89 3.76
N HIS A 172 -31.49 -17.50 2.95
CA HIS A 172 -30.08 -17.70 3.26
C HIS A 172 -29.23 -16.84 2.33
N ALA A 173 -28.18 -16.25 2.88
CA ALA A 173 -27.19 -15.53 2.09
C ALA A 173 -26.28 -16.54 1.36
N VAL A 174 -26.06 -16.30 0.07
CA VAL A 174 -25.19 -17.14 -0.77
C VAL A 174 -23.74 -16.71 -0.59
N GLU A 175 -23.49 -15.41 -0.53
CA GLU A 175 -22.16 -14.84 -0.28
C GLU A 175 -22.09 -14.15 1.09
N LEU A 176 -20.87 -14.07 1.66
CA LEU A 176 -20.64 -13.41 2.94
C LEU A 176 -21.01 -11.91 2.91
N ASN A 177 -20.90 -11.26 1.74
CA ASN A 177 -21.25 -9.85 1.58
C ASN A 177 -22.76 -9.61 1.65
N ASP A 178 -23.58 -10.60 1.28
CA ASP A 178 -25.04 -10.50 1.30
C ASP A 178 -25.59 -10.47 2.74
N LEU A 179 -24.79 -10.87 3.74
CA LEU A 179 -25.16 -10.80 5.15
C LEU A 179 -25.46 -9.37 5.63
N ASP A 180 -24.98 -8.35 4.91
CA ASP A 180 -25.17 -6.94 5.24
C ASP A 180 -26.59 -6.44 4.98
N ASP A 181 -27.36 -7.16 4.15
CA ASP A 181 -28.76 -6.88 3.87
C ASP A 181 -29.64 -7.51 4.95
N ILE A 182 -29.65 -6.86 6.12
CA ILE A 182 -30.28 -7.41 7.32
C ILE A 182 -31.80 -7.49 7.16
N PRO A 183 -32.42 -8.66 7.40
CA PRO A 183 -33.87 -8.79 7.40
C PRO A 183 -34.48 -7.91 8.50
N ALA A 184 -35.24 -6.89 8.10
CA ALA A 184 -35.74 -5.85 9.02
C ALA A 184 -37.12 -6.20 9.61
N THR A 185 -37.87 -7.08 8.96
CA THR A 185 -39.29 -7.33 9.28
C THR A 185 -39.48 -8.68 9.96
N ALA A 186 -40.45 -8.75 10.89
CA ALA A 186 -40.77 -10.01 11.58
C ALA A 186 -41.25 -11.11 10.62
N SER A 187 -41.80 -10.74 9.46
CA SER A 187 -42.21 -11.67 8.40
C SER A 187 -41.05 -12.40 7.73
N ASP A 188 -39.83 -11.90 7.87
CA ASP A 188 -38.65 -12.41 7.16
C ASP A 188 -38.00 -13.57 7.92
N PHE A 189 -38.47 -13.82 9.15
CA PHE A 189 -38.03 -14.90 10.02
C PHE A 189 -39.07 -16.02 10.05
N GLN A 190 -38.57 -17.25 10.27
CA GLN A 190 -39.40 -18.43 10.48
C GLN A 190 -40.17 -18.30 11.80
N SER A 191 -41.37 -18.86 11.86
CA SER A 191 -42.18 -18.87 13.07
C SER A 191 -41.66 -19.85 14.13
N SER A 192 -40.87 -20.86 13.72
CA SER A 192 -40.26 -21.83 14.61
C SER A 192 -39.06 -21.23 15.35
N GLU A 193 -39.01 -21.49 16.65
CA GLU A 193 -37.87 -21.12 17.49
C GLU A 193 -36.89 -22.29 17.60
N LYS A 194 -35.59 -22.00 17.49
CA LYS A 194 -34.50 -22.91 17.88
C LYS A 194 -33.92 -22.45 19.21
N SER A 195 -33.63 -23.38 20.11
CA SER A 195 -33.04 -23.09 21.42
C SER A 195 -31.53 -23.33 21.42
N PHE A 196 -30.78 -22.41 22.00
CA PHE A 196 -29.33 -22.47 22.15
C PHE A 196 -28.95 -22.32 23.62
N SER A 197 -27.96 -23.10 24.07
CA SER A 197 -27.48 -23.06 25.45
C SER A 197 -26.50 -21.91 25.67
N LEU A 198 -26.79 -21.01 26.61
CA LEU A 198 -25.87 -19.92 26.98
C LEU A 198 -24.62 -20.45 27.68
N ALA A 199 -24.75 -21.51 28.48
CA ALA A 199 -23.63 -22.11 29.18
C ALA A 199 -22.58 -22.67 28.21
N GLU A 200 -23.03 -23.28 27.12
CA GLU A 200 -22.14 -23.83 26.08
C GLU A 200 -21.55 -22.72 25.20
N THR A 201 -22.37 -21.72 24.86
CA THR A 201 -21.96 -20.53 24.10
C THR A 201 -20.82 -19.77 24.80
N ARG A 202 -20.83 -19.70 26.14
CA ARG A 202 -19.75 -19.07 26.93
C ARG A 202 -18.40 -19.77 26.80
N SER A 203 -18.41 -21.06 26.49
CA SER A 203 -17.18 -21.87 26.33
C SER A 203 -16.61 -21.84 24.91
N LEU A 204 -17.36 -21.28 23.95
CA LEU A 204 -17.04 -21.29 22.53
C LEU A 204 -17.04 -19.84 22.04
N ASP A 205 -15.84 -19.27 21.88
CA ASP A 205 -15.54 -17.85 21.60
C ASP A 205 -16.34 -17.22 20.42
N GLY A 206 -17.61 -16.88 20.67
CA GLY A 206 -18.55 -16.37 19.68
C GLY A 206 -19.20 -17.45 18.80
N MET A 207 -19.54 -18.62 19.34
CA MET A 207 -20.32 -19.64 18.63
C MET A 207 -21.56 -20.05 19.42
N PHE A 208 -22.67 -20.30 18.74
CA PHE A 208 -23.84 -20.91 19.33
C PHE A 208 -23.80 -22.43 19.17
N ALA A 209 -23.89 -23.16 20.28
CA ALA A 209 -24.02 -24.60 20.27
C ALA A 209 -25.50 -24.99 20.15
N LYS A 210 -25.80 -25.92 19.23
CA LYS A 210 -27.12 -26.53 19.09
C LYS A 210 -27.01 -28.05 19.01
N ASP A 211 -28.05 -28.71 19.51
CA ASP A 211 -28.25 -30.15 19.32
C ASP A 211 -29.19 -30.35 18.12
N GLU A 212 -28.65 -30.88 17.03
CA GLU A 212 -29.41 -31.26 15.84
C GLU A 212 -29.37 -32.78 15.68
N ASN A 213 -30.52 -33.43 15.91
CA ASN A 213 -30.69 -34.88 15.76
C ASN A 213 -29.69 -35.73 16.58
N GLY A 214 -29.29 -35.26 17.77
CA GLY A 214 -28.33 -35.96 18.63
C GLY A 214 -26.86 -35.76 18.22
N GLN A 215 -26.59 -34.87 17.25
CA GLN A 215 -25.27 -34.42 16.89
C GLN A 215 -25.07 -32.96 17.29
N ARG A 216 -23.88 -32.66 17.82
CA ARG A 216 -23.49 -31.29 18.18
C ARG A 216 -23.13 -30.51 16.92
N ALA A 217 -23.87 -29.44 16.65
CA ALA A 217 -23.54 -28.47 15.62
C ALA A 217 -23.20 -27.12 16.26
N PHE A 218 -22.33 -26.36 15.58
CA PHE A 218 -21.86 -25.07 16.04
C PHE A 218 -22.08 -24.03 14.95
N ASP A 219 -22.70 -22.91 15.32
CA ASP A 219 -22.94 -21.79 14.43
C ASP A 219 -21.96 -20.67 14.80
N LEU A 220 -21.06 -20.32 13.88
CA LEU A 220 -20.06 -19.28 14.10
C LEU A 220 -20.69 -17.90 13.90
N VAL A 221 -20.54 -16.99 14.86
CA VAL A 221 -21.08 -15.64 14.80
C VAL A 221 -20.08 -14.68 14.13
N PHE A 222 -20.51 -14.06 13.02
CA PHE A 222 -19.73 -13.08 12.26
C PHE A 222 -20.07 -11.64 12.61
N GLY A 223 -21.28 -11.40 13.11
CA GLY A 223 -21.73 -10.07 13.45
C GLY A 223 -23.03 -10.07 14.22
N VAL A 224 -23.35 -8.92 14.80
CA VAL A 224 -24.60 -8.67 15.50
C VAL A 224 -25.16 -7.32 15.08
N TRP A 225 -26.44 -7.29 14.78
CA TRP A 225 -27.21 -6.07 14.64
C TRP A 225 -28.02 -5.82 15.90
N ARG A 226 -27.73 -4.68 16.51
CA ARG A 226 -28.29 -4.26 17.79
C ARG A 226 -28.42 -2.73 17.76
N ASP A 227 -29.54 -2.22 18.28
CA ASP A 227 -29.80 -0.78 18.38
C ASP A 227 -29.66 -0.02 17.04
N GLY A 228 -30.04 -0.66 15.92
CA GLY A 228 -29.99 -0.06 14.59
C GLY A 228 -28.61 -0.05 13.94
N LYS A 229 -27.60 -0.67 14.55
CA LYS A 229 -26.21 -0.71 14.03
C LYS A 229 -25.70 -2.14 13.89
N LEU A 230 -25.06 -2.43 12.76
CA LEU A 230 -24.34 -3.68 12.54
C LEU A 230 -22.92 -3.60 13.09
N HIS A 231 -22.53 -4.57 13.90
CA HIS A 231 -21.19 -4.78 14.41
C HIS A 231 -20.65 -6.10 13.89
N LYS A 232 -19.55 -6.06 13.11
CA LYS A 232 -18.90 -7.26 12.56
C LYS A 232 -17.64 -7.62 13.32
N LYS A 233 -17.41 -8.91 13.51
CA LYS A 233 -16.23 -9.48 14.17
C LYS A 233 -14.95 -9.28 13.35
N TYR A 234 -15.06 -9.20 12.02
CA TYR A 234 -13.96 -9.09 11.07
C TYR A 234 -14.11 -7.85 10.18
#